data_AF-A0AAW1VJC0-F1
#
_entry.id   AF-A0AAW1VJC0-F1
#
_cell.length_a   1.000
_cell.length_b   1.000
_cell.length_c   1.000
_cell.angle_alpha   90.00
_cell.angle_beta   90.00
_cell.angle_gamma   90.00
#
_symmetry.space_group_name_H-M   'P 1'
#
loop_
_entity.id
_entity.type
_entity.pdbx_description
1 polymer ?
#
loop_
_entity_poly.entity_id
_entity_poly.type
_entity_poly.pdbx_seq_one_letter_code
_entity_poly.pdbx_strand_id
1 'polypeptide(L)'
;MSHIEAKARILGPSDLHVKAGSSVTLACVINQGPHNLGTVLWYKGDEILEFSSELSQNDIESNARIKEEIEWTDGLTSRLHITNVHLSDSGNYSCVPTTAAATSVNV
;
A
#
# COMPACT_ATOMS: atom_id res chain seq x y z
N MET A 1 -31.20 4.36 1.16
CA MET A 1 -30.19 4.34 0.09
C MET A 1 -28.90 3.86 0.73
N SER A 2 -28.52 2.60 0.50
CA SER A 2 -27.25 2.08 0.99
C SER A 2 -26.19 2.50 -0.01
N HIS A 3 -25.36 3.48 0.36
CA HIS A 3 -24.16 3.79 -0.41
C HIS A 3 -23.27 2.54 -0.32
N ILE A 4 -23.16 1.78 -1.40
CA ILE A 4 -22.21 0.68 -1.48
C ILE A 4 -20.84 1.36 -1.63
N GLU A 5 -20.28 1.80 -0.52
CA GLU A 5 -18.93 2.37 -0.50
C GLU A 5 -17.98 1.24 -0.88
N ALA A 6 -17.20 1.47 -1.92
CA ALA A 6 -16.10 0.57 -2.19
C ALA A 6 -15.13 0.61 -1.01
N LYS A 7 -14.50 -0.53 -0.73
CA LYS A 7 -13.58 -0.66 0.38
C LYS A 7 -12.26 -1.21 -0.14
N ALA A 8 -11.16 -0.57 0.27
CA ALA A 8 -9.84 -1.11 0.06
C ALA A 8 -9.64 -2.37 0.91
N ARG A 9 -8.87 -3.32 0.39
CA ARG A 9 -8.46 -4.50 1.15
C ARG A 9 -6.98 -4.74 0.98
N ILE A 10 -6.27 -4.81 2.11
CA ILE A 10 -4.88 -5.30 2.12
C ILE A 10 -4.93 -6.82 2.05
N LEU A 11 -4.23 -7.39 1.07
CA LEU A 11 -4.08 -8.83 0.88
C LEU A 11 -3.10 -9.36 1.93
N GLY A 12 -3.52 -10.39 2.66
CA GLY A 12 -2.75 -11.00 3.72
C GLY A 12 -3.55 -11.13 5.02
N PRO A 13 -2.93 -11.69 6.07
CA PRO A 13 -3.50 -11.67 7.41
C PRO A 13 -3.53 -10.25 7.96
N SER A 14 -4.43 -9.99 8.91
CA SER A 14 -4.50 -8.72 9.66
C SER A 14 -3.26 -8.45 10.54
N ASP A 15 -2.49 -9.50 10.79
CA ASP A 15 -1.27 -9.50 11.60
C ASP A 15 -0.21 -10.32 10.87
N LEU A 16 0.83 -9.63 10.38
CA LEU A 16 1.83 -10.19 9.47
C LEU A 16 3.20 -10.21 10.13
N HIS A 17 3.60 -11.39 10.61
CA HIS A 17 4.93 -11.56 11.21
C HIS A 17 6.03 -11.68 10.16
N VAL A 18 6.94 -10.71 10.12
CA VAL A 18 8.09 -10.69 9.20
C VAL A 18 9.40 -10.79 9.96
N LYS A 19 10.32 -11.62 9.46
CA LYS A 19 11.66 -11.75 10.04
C LYS A 19 12.55 -10.58 9.64
N ALA A 20 13.26 -9.99 10.60
CA ALA A 20 14.23 -8.93 10.33
C ALA A 20 15.26 -9.36 9.27
N GLY A 21 15.62 -8.44 8.38
CA GLY A 21 16.48 -8.66 7.23
C GLY A 21 15.79 -9.30 6.01
N SER A 22 14.51 -9.66 6.13
CA SER A 22 13.72 -10.19 5.00
C SER A 22 13.05 -9.07 4.21
N SER A 23 12.25 -9.42 3.22
CA SER A 23 11.35 -8.50 2.51
C SER A 23 9.89 -8.85 2.77
N VAL A 24 9.03 -7.84 2.74
CA VAL A 24 7.57 -7.97 2.82
C VAL A 24 6.90 -7.10 1.76
N THR A 25 5.78 -7.58 1.25
CA THR A 25 4.95 -6.85 0.30
C THR A 25 3.53 -6.76 0.85
N LEU A 26 3.03 -5.53 1.06
CA LEU A 26 1.64 -5.29 1.41
C LEU A 26 0.90 -4.87 0.13
N ALA A 27 -0.13 -5.60 -0.27
CA ALA A 27 -0.89 -5.27 -1.47
C ALA A 27 -2.28 -4.77 -1.10
N CYS A 28 -2.57 -3.50 -1.36
CA CYS A 28 -3.88 -2.89 -1.18
C CYS A 28 -4.65 -2.89 -2.49
N VAL A 29 -5.81 -3.55 -2.53
CA VAL A 29 -6.64 -3.68 -3.73
C VAL A 29 -7.96 -2.95 -3.53
N ILE A 30 -8.35 -2.17 -4.53
CA ILE A 30 -9.64 -1.50 -4.65
C ILE A 30 -10.34 -2.05 -5.89
N ASN A 31 -11.37 -2.87 -5.65
CA ASN A 31 -12.23 -3.39 -6.71
C ASN A 31 -13.34 -2.36 -7.01
N GLN A 32 -12.96 -1.23 -7.61
CA GLN A 32 -13.90 -0.28 -8.22
C GLN A 32 -13.74 -0.34 -9.74
N GLY A 33 -14.85 -0.17 -10.46
CA GLY A 33 -14.78 -0.10 -11.93
C GLY A 33 -13.85 1.03 -12.40
N PRO A 34 -13.37 0.96 -13.65
CA PRO A 34 -12.25 1.77 -14.19
C PRO A 34 -12.49 3.28 -14.22
N HIS A 35 -13.68 3.77 -13.87
CA HIS A 35 -14.08 5.16 -14.09
C HIS A 35 -13.79 6.10 -12.91
N ASN A 36 -13.37 5.59 -11.73
CA ASN A 36 -13.07 6.41 -10.54
C ASN A 36 -12.02 5.75 -9.64
N LEU A 37 -10.93 5.29 -10.24
CA LEU A 37 -9.80 4.82 -9.46
C LEU A 37 -9.00 6.07 -9.06
N GLY A 38 -9.15 6.55 -7.82
CA GLY A 38 -8.39 7.69 -7.29
C GLY A 38 -6.93 7.30 -6.97
N THR A 39 -6.30 7.96 -6.00
CA THR A 39 -4.95 7.56 -5.50
C THR A 39 -5.06 6.82 -4.15
N VAL A 40 -4.05 6.00 -3.85
CA VAL A 40 -3.84 5.36 -2.53
C VAL A 40 -2.71 6.07 -1.80
N LEU A 41 -2.91 6.32 -0.51
CA LEU A 41 -1.90 6.84 0.40
C LEU A 41 -1.60 5.77 1.44
N TRP A 42 -0.32 5.47 1.66
CA TRP A 42 0.10 4.59 2.75
C TRP A 42 0.50 5.39 3.98
N TYR A 43 0.05 4.91 5.14
CA TYR A 43 0.44 5.43 6.44
C TYR A 43 1.05 4.32 7.27
N LYS A 44 2.01 4.67 8.12
CA LYS A 44 2.55 3.82 9.17
C LYS A 44 2.30 4.50 10.52
N GLY A 45 1.36 3.99 11.28
CA GLY A 45 0.78 4.72 12.41
C GLY A 45 0.08 5.98 11.92
N ASP A 46 0.53 7.14 12.38
CA ASP A 46 0.07 8.47 11.96
C ASP A 46 0.98 9.13 10.90
N GLU A 47 2.10 8.50 10.55
CA GLU A 47 3.06 9.06 9.58
C GLU A 47 2.69 8.63 8.15
N ILE A 48 2.63 9.59 7.24
CA ILE A 48 2.46 9.32 5.81
C ILE A 48 3.77 8.81 5.21
N LEU A 49 3.70 7.70 4.47
CA LEU A 49 4.84 7.23 3.72
C LEU A 49 4.88 7.97 2.38
N GLU A 50 5.80 8.93 2.27
CA GLU A 50 6.02 9.65 1.03
C GLU A 50 6.88 8.81 0.09
N PHE A 51 6.26 8.31 -0.98
CA PHE A 51 6.98 7.75 -2.11
C PHE A 51 7.09 8.86 -3.15
N SER A 52 8.30 9.11 -3.64
CA SER A 52 8.46 9.92 -4.84
C SER A 52 7.74 9.18 -5.96
N SER A 53 6.55 9.66 -6.32
CA SER A 53 5.72 9.15 -7.41
C SER A 53 6.37 9.52 -8.74
N GLU A 54 7.58 9.07 -8.96
CA GLU A 54 8.24 9.13 -10.25
C GLU A 54 7.64 7.96 -11.05
N LEU A 55 6.52 8.23 -11.74
CA LEU A 55 6.03 7.46 -12.88
C LEU A 55 7.03 7.53 -14.05
N SER A 56 8.31 7.44 -13.73
CA SER A 56 9.47 7.50 -14.59
C SER A 56 9.92 6.06 -14.77
N GLN A 57 9.71 5.57 -15.98
CA GLN A 57 10.10 4.26 -16.48
C GLN A 57 11.63 4.10 -16.57
N ASN A 58 12.41 4.82 -15.74
CA ASN A 58 13.86 4.94 -15.79
C ASN A 58 14.55 5.23 -14.44
N ASP A 59 13.90 5.05 -13.29
CA ASP A 59 14.58 5.17 -11.99
C ASP A 59 15.33 3.88 -11.61
N ILE A 60 16.36 3.60 -12.41
CA ILE A 60 17.51 2.81 -11.99
C ILE A 60 18.13 3.60 -10.83
N GLU A 61 18.07 3.06 -9.60
CA GLU A 61 18.77 3.56 -8.38
C GLU A 61 18.03 4.39 -7.32
N SER A 62 16.72 4.24 -7.12
CA SER A 62 16.20 4.52 -5.77
C SER A 62 16.62 3.37 -4.83
N ASN A 63 17.76 3.53 -4.14
CA ASN A 63 18.24 2.68 -3.02
C ASN A 63 17.31 2.72 -1.78
N ALA A 64 16.08 3.20 -1.94
CA ALA A 64 15.08 3.23 -0.89
C ALA A 64 14.67 1.80 -0.53
N ARG A 65 14.77 1.46 0.77
CA ARG A 65 14.34 0.15 1.31
C ARG A 65 12.85 -0.09 1.11
N ILE A 66 12.06 0.98 1.14
CA ILE A 66 10.60 0.96 0.98
C ILE A 66 10.26 1.54 -0.38
N LYS A 67 9.45 0.83 -1.17
CA LYS A 67 9.01 1.22 -2.51
C LYS A 67 7.51 1.00 -2.65
N GLU A 68 6.85 1.87 -3.40
CA GLU A 68 5.46 1.68 -3.81
C GLU A 68 5.40 1.34 -5.30
N GLU A 69 4.59 0.34 -5.65
CA GLU A 69 4.24 0.00 -7.01
C GLU A 69 2.72 0.09 -7.18
N ILE A 70 2.24 0.87 -8.15
CA ILE A 70 0.80 1.02 -8.42
C ILE A 70 0.46 0.36 -9.74
N GLU A 71 -0.49 -0.57 -9.72
CA GLU A 71 -0.96 -1.34 -10.86
C GLU A 71 -2.45 -1.05 -11.13
N TRP A 72 -2.75 -0.66 -12.36
CA TRP A 72 -4.10 -0.32 -12.84
C TRP A 72 -4.54 -1.38 -13.84
N THR A 73 -5.23 -2.41 -13.36
CA THR A 73 -5.73 -3.52 -14.21
C THR A 73 -7.25 -3.54 -14.18
N ASP A 74 -7.86 -4.43 -13.39
CA ASP A 74 -9.32 -4.53 -13.18
C ASP A 74 -9.82 -3.63 -12.02
N GLY A 75 -8.93 -2.79 -11.52
CA GLY A 75 -9.07 -1.95 -10.34
C GLY A 75 -7.73 -1.29 -10.03
N LEU A 76 -7.63 -0.66 -8.86
CA LEU A 76 -6.37 -0.08 -8.39
C LEU A 76 -5.75 -1.03 -7.37
N THR A 77 -4.53 -1.47 -7.64
CA THR A 77 -3.72 -2.23 -6.70
C THR A 77 -2.44 -1.46 -6.37
N SER A 78 -2.28 -1.01 -5.13
CA SER A 78 -1.02 -0.43 -4.64
C SER A 78 -0.26 -1.47 -3.81
N ARG A 79 1.00 -1.72 -4.16
CA ARG A 79 1.90 -2.68 -3.51
C ARG A 79 3.04 -1.93 -2.82
N LEU A 80 3.07 -2.02 -1.50
CA LEU A 80 4.16 -1.50 -0.68
C LEU A 80 5.20 -2.60 -0.45
N HIS A 81 6.37 -2.44 -1.04
CA HIS A 81 7.51 -3.34 -0.92
C HIS A 81 8.50 -2.80 0.10
N ILE A 82 8.68 -3.51 1.20
CA ILE A 82 9.68 -3.19 2.23
C ILE A 82 10.76 -4.26 2.15
N THR A 83 11.99 -3.85 1.87
CA THR A 83 13.18 -4.71 1.83
C THR A 83 14.07 -4.45 3.02
N ASN A 84 14.82 -5.47 3.45
CA ASN A 84 15.67 -5.40 4.64
C ASN A 84 14.90 -4.86 5.85
N VAL A 85 13.80 -5.55 6.18
CA VAL A 85 12.87 -5.20 7.26
C VAL A 85 13.60 -5.11 8.59
N HIS A 86 13.36 -4.03 9.32
CA HIS A 86 13.92 -3.79 10.65
C HIS A 86 12.81 -3.82 11.71
N LEU A 87 13.17 -3.98 12.99
CA LEU A 87 12.21 -3.91 14.09
C LEU A 87 11.47 -2.57 14.13
N SER A 88 12.14 -1.50 13.71
CA SER A 88 11.54 -0.17 13.58
C SER A 88 10.49 -0.10 12.48
N ASP A 89 10.46 -1.04 11.52
CA ASP A 89 9.48 -1.09 10.46
C ASP A 89 8.17 -1.74 10.92
N SER A 90 8.13 -2.37 12.10
CA SER A 90 6.90 -2.88 12.69
C SER A 90 5.93 -1.75 13.06
N GLY A 91 4.64 -1.99 12.88
CA GLY A 91 3.59 -1.05 13.20
C GLY A 91 2.30 -1.27 12.41
N ASN A 92 1.35 -0.37 12.60
CA ASN A 92 0.08 -0.39 11.87
C ASN A 92 0.25 0.30 10.52
N TYR A 93 0.20 -0.44 9.43
CA TYR A 93 0.18 0.08 8.08
C TYR A 93 -1.27 0.29 7.62
N SER A 94 -1.62 1.50 7.21
CA SER A 94 -2.95 1.85 6.70
C SER A 94 -2.87 2.21 5.22
N CYS A 95 -3.71 1.56 4.43
CA CYS A 95 -3.98 1.94 3.05
C CYS A 95 -5.23 2.84 3.03
N VAL A 96 -5.04 4.09 2.64
CA VAL A 96 -6.09 5.12 2.61
C VAL A 96 -6.34 5.56 1.17
N PRO A 97 -7.36 5.01 0.50
CA PRO A 97 -7.75 5.44 -0.83
C PRO A 97 -8.59 6.71 -0.79
N THR A 98 -8.51 7.51 -1.86
CA THR A 98 -9.31 8.75 -2.00
C THR A 98 -10.77 8.53 -2.41
N THR A 99 -11.09 7.35 -2.96
CA THR A 99 -12.42 7.03 -3.54
C THR A 99 -13.13 5.86 -2.86
N ALA A 100 -12.56 5.33 -1.78
CA ALA A 100 -13.04 4.13 -1.09
C ALA A 100 -12.78 4.23 0.43
N ALA A 101 -13.30 3.28 1.20
CA ALA A 101 -13.01 3.16 2.63
C ALA A 101 -11.58 2.62 2.87
N ALA A 102 -10.88 3.22 3.83
CA ALA A 102 -9.54 2.83 4.25
C ALA A 102 -9.49 1.49 5.00
N THR A 103 -8.31 0.87 5.03
CA THR A 103 -8.05 -0.39 5.73
C THR A 103 -6.65 -0.41 6.32
N SER A 104 -6.46 -1.11 7.43
CA SER A 104 -5.16 -1.25 8.09
C SER A 104 -4.77 -2.69 8.38
N VAL A 105 -3.47 -2.91 8.54
CA VAL A 105 -2.83 -4.18 8.88
C VAL A 105 -1.68 -3.92 9.87
N ASN A 106 -1.42 -4.84 10.79
CA ASN A 106 -0.25 -4.78 11.65
C ASN A 106 0.86 -5.68 11.10
N VAL A 107 2.08 -5.16 11.09
CA VAL A 107 3.30 -5.83 10.60
C VAL A 107 4.36 -5.86 11.69
#